data_AF-A0A1V3WZD6-F1
#
_entry.id   AF-A0A1V3WZD6-F1
#
_cell.length_a   1.000
_cell.length_b   1.000
_cell.length_c   1.000
_cell.angle_alpha   90.00
_cell.angle_beta   90.00
_cell.angle_gamma   90.00
#
_symmetry.space_group_name_H-M   'P 1'
#
loop_
_entity.id
_entity.type
_entity.pdbx_description
1 polymer ?
#
loop_
_entity_poly.entity_id
_entity_poly.type
_entity_poly.pdbx_seq_one_letter_code
_entity_poly.pdbx_strand_id
1 'polypeptide(L)' 'MLGEAASQGLTQPLFTGTITVKYLRGTPLGPLRSEAWIDRTEGVKAFARGFICDDAGVTVEAEGIFVKPAWAREAE' A
#
# COMPACT_ATOMS: atom_id res chain seq x y z
N MET A 1 -4.21 -0.66 -5.13
CA MET A 1 -4.00 -1.11 -3.74
C MET A 1 -2.94 -0.27 -3.02
N LEU A 2 -1.87 -0.81 -2.41
CA LEU A 2 -0.99 0.00 -1.55
C LEU A 2 -0.37 1.21 -2.24
N GLY A 3 0.22 1.04 -3.43
CA GLY A 3 0.84 2.15 -4.16
C GLY A 3 -0.15 3.21 -4.62
N GLU A 4 -1.36 2.80 -4.99
CA GLU A 4 -2.46 3.70 -5.35
C GLU A 4 -2.94 4.50 -4.13
N ALA A 5 -3.13 3.85 -2.98
CA ALA A 5 -3.49 4.52 -1.73
C ALA A 5 -2.38 5.50 -1.31
N ALA A 6 -1.12 5.07 -1.36
CA ALA A 6 0.02 5.90 -0.99
C ALA A 6 0.14 7.14 -1.87
N SER A 7 -0.02 6.99 -3.19
CA SER A 7 0.08 8.07 -4.18
C SER A 7 -1.16 8.97 -4.31
N GLN A 8 -2.11 8.88 -3.36
CA GLN A 8 -3.38 9.60 -3.42
C GLN A 8 -4.11 9.40 -4.76
N GLY A 9 -4.28 8.15 -5.15
CA GLY A 9 -4.91 7.78 -6.42
C GLY A 9 -4.02 8.07 -7.63
N LEU A 10 -2.71 7.75 -7.53
CA LEU A 10 -1.72 7.92 -8.61
C LEU A 10 -1.44 9.37 -9.01
N THR A 11 -1.80 10.33 -8.16
CA THR A 11 -1.58 11.77 -8.41
C THR A 11 -0.23 12.26 -7.92
N GLN A 12 0.40 11.54 -6.98
CA GLN A 12 1.71 11.90 -6.42
C GLN A 12 2.80 10.90 -6.81
N PRO A 13 4.02 11.37 -7.13
CA PRO A 13 5.14 10.50 -7.47
C PRO A 13 5.71 9.84 -6.20
N LEU A 14 5.06 8.76 -5.75
CA LEU A 14 5.47 7.97 -4.59
C LEU A 14 5.89 6.57 -5.04
N PHE A 15 7.18 6.27 -4.88
CA PHE A 15 7.78 5.02 -5.35
C PHE A 15 7.89 4.02 -4.21
N THR A 16 7.68 2.74 -4.51
CA THR A 16 7.85 1.67 -3.55
C THR A 16 9.30 1.64 -3.04
N GLY A 17 9.50 1.87 -1.74
CA GLY A 17 10.77 1.63 -1.07
C GLY A 17 10.85 0.21 -0.51
N THR A 18 9.82 -0.21 0.23
CA THR A 18 9.75 -1.56 0.81
C THR A 18 8.30 -2.00 0.91
N ILE A 19 8.05 -3.30 0.71
CA ILE A 19 6.77 -3.95 0.98
C ILE A 19 7.02 -5.17 1.83
N THR A 20 6.25 -5.31 2.90
CA THR A 20 6.17 -6.51 3.73
C THR A 20 4.80 -7.12 3.56
N VAL A 21 4.75 -8.42 3.25
CA VAL A 21 3.51 -9.16 3.02
C VAL A 21 3.49 -10.37 3.94
N LYS A 22 2.36 -10.58 4.61
CA LYS A 22 2.11 -11.75 5.45
C LYS A 22 0.93 -12.54 4.89
N TYR A 23 1.19 -13.74 4.42
CA TYR A 23 0.16 -14.69 4.00
C TYR A 23 -0.36 -15.43 5.23
N LEU A 24 -1.59 -15.13 5.64
CA LEU A 24 -2.21 -15.71 6.83
C LEU A 24 -2.81 -17.09 6.54
N ARG A 25 -3.35 -17.25 5.32
CA ARG A 25 -3.96 -18.49 4.81
C ARG A 25 -3.97 -18.46 3.28
N GLY A 26 -4.31 -19.60 2.66
CA GLY A 26 -4.51 -19.66 1.21
C GLY A 26 -5.58 -18.67 0.75
N THR A 27 -5.28 -17.91 -0.31
CA THR A 27 -6.24 -16.99 -0.94
C THR A 27 -6.97 -17.75 -2.05
N PRO A 28 -8.29 -17.98 -1.94
CA PRO A 28 -9.03 -18.70 -2.97
C PRO A 28 -9.09 -17.90 -4.27
N LEU A 29 -9.28 -18.61 -5.39
CA LEU A 29 -9.63 -17.97 -6.66
C LEU A 29 -11.09 -17.52 -6.64
N GLY A 30 -11.41 -16.42 -7.30
CA GLY A 30 -12.77 -15.88 -7.38
C GLY A 30 -12.86 -14.43 -6.88
N PRO A 31 -14.06 -13.96 -6.52
CA PRO A 31 -14.26 -12.62 -5.97
C PRO A 31 -13.51 -12.46 -4.64
N LEU A 32 -12.76 -11.37 -4.52
CA LEU A 32 -12.01 -10.99 -3.33
C LEU A 32 -12.23 -9.50 -3.08
N ARG A 33 -12.14 -9.08 -1.82
CA ARG A 33 -12.06 -7.67 -1.45
C ARG A 33 -10.63 -7.33 -1.07
N SER A 34 -10.23 -6.14 -1.48
CA SER A 34 -8.90 -5.63 -1.23
C SER A 34 -9.01 -4.17 -0.79
N GLU A 35 -8.41 -3.80 0.33
CA GLU A 35 -8.44 -2.44 0.86
C GLU A 35 -7.04 -1.97 1.23
N ALA A 36 -6.79 -0.67 1.07
CA ALA A 36 -5.54 -0.03 1.42
C ALA A 36 -5.76 1.42 1.83
N TRP A 37 -4.98 1.89 2.80
CA TRP A 37 -5.01 3.27 3.28
C TRP A 37 -3.60 3.73 3.68
N ILE A 38 -3.42 5.04 3.75
CA ILE A 38 -2.23 5.64 4.36
C ILE A 38 -2.43 5.56 5.89
N ASP A 39 -1.56 4.82 6.55
CA ASP A 39 -1.52 4.73 8.02
C ASP A 39 -0.92 6.00 8.62
N ARG A 40 0.17 6.49 8.01
CA ARG A 40 0.81 7.77 8.37
C ARG A 40 1.77 8.27 7.29
N THR A 41 2.17 9.53 7.39
CA THR A 41 3.20 10.15 6.56
C THR A 41 4.27 10.77 7.45
N GLU A 42 5.54 10.52 7.15
CA GLU A 42 6.69 11.09 7.86
C GLU A 42 7.72 11.62 6.86
N GLY A 43 7.84 12.95 6.77
CA GLY A 43 8.71 13.60 5.80
C GLY A 43 8.38 13.17 4.36
N VAL A 44 9.36 12.59 3.67
CA VAL A 44 9.22 12.14 2.28
C VAL A 44 8.63 10.73 2.15
N LYS A 45 8.19 10.12 3.25
CA LYS A 45 7.71 8.74 3.31
C LYS A 45 6.22 8.68 3.62
N ALA A 46 5.47 7.92 2.83
CA ALA A 46 4.11 7.49 3.15
C ALA A 46 4.14 6.02 3.57
N PHE A 47 3.56 5.71 4.71
CA PHE A 47 3.38 4.36 5.22
C PHE A 47 1.95 3.93 4.93
N ALA A 48 1.78 2.91 4.10
CA ALA A 48 0.47 2.39 3.75
C ALA A 48 0.29 0.98 4.32
N ARG A 49 -0.96 0.67 4.68
CA ARG A 49 -1.38 -0.66 5.13
C ARG A 49 -2.54 -1.13 4.28
N GLY A 50 -2.74 -2.43 4.21
CA GLY A 50 -3.84 -3.01 3.45
C GLY A 50 -3.96 -4.51 3.62
N PHE A 51 -5.04 -5.05 3.08
CA PHE A 51 -5.34 -6.47 3.15
C PHE A 51 -6.05 -6.98 1.90
N ILE A 52 -6.03 -8.30 1.72
CA ILE A 52 -6.94 -9.05 0.85
C ILE A 52 -7.79 -9.95 1.74
N CYS A 53 -9.09 -10.02 1.49
CA CYS A 53 -10.02 -10.90 2.18
C CYS A 53 -11.02 -11.57 1.24
N ASP A 54 -11.54 -12.70 1.70
CA ASP A 54 -12.78 -13.31 1.21
C ASP A 54 -13.84 -13.27 2.34
N ASP A 55 -14.98 -13.94 2.15
CA ASP A 55 -16.09 -13.98 3.11
C ASP A 55 -15.71 -14.57 4.49
N ALA A 56 -14.66 -15.37 4.57
CA ALA A 56 -14.12 -15.94 5.80
C ALA A 56 -13.07 -15.04 6.49
N GLY A 57 -12.74 -13.88 5.89
CA GLY A 57 -11.87 -12.87 6.50
C GLY A 57 -10.55 -12.67 5.75
N VAL A 58 -9.55 -12.09 6.43
CA VAL A 58 -8.27 -11.73 5.79
C VAL A 58 -7.47 -12.97 5.39
N THR A 59 -6.93 -12.96 4.18
CA THR A 59 -5.99 -13.97 3.66
C THR A 59 -4.56 -13.44 3.63
N VAL A 60 -4.41 -12.14 3.37
CA VAL A 60 -3.12 -11.45 3.25
C VAL A 60 -3.19 -10.10 3.93
N GLU A 61 -2.18 -9.79 4.74
CA GLU A 61 -1.93 -8.44 5.24
C GLU A 61 -0.66 -7.90 4.58
N ALA A 62 -0.62 -6.58 4.33
CA ALA A 62 0.53 -5.93 3.75
C ALA A 62 0.78 -4.55 4.35
N GLU A 63 2.06 -4.22 4.48
CA GLU A 63 2.55 -2.90 4.86
C GLU A 63 3.56 -2.44 3.81
N GLY A 64 3.54 -1.15 3.48
CA GLY A 64 4.41 -0.58 2.48
C GLY A 64 4.95 0.78 2.88
N ILE A 65 6.20 1.02 2.54
CA ILE A 65 6.85 2.33 2.65
C ILE A 65 7.04 2.87 1.24
N PHE A 66 6.44 4.01 0.96
CA PHE A 66 6.51 4.71 -0.31
C PHE A 66 7.27 6.02 -0.15
N VAL A 67 8.12 6.36 -1.10
CA VAL A 67 9.09 7.46 -0.96
C VAL A 67 8.94 8.43 -2.13
N LYS A 68 8.79 9.73 -1.83
CA LYS A 68 8.81 10.81 -2.83
C LYS A 68 10.24 10.90 -3.38
N PRO A 69 10.51 10.82 -4.69
CA PRO A 69 11.88 10.85 -5.23
C PRO A 69 12.47 12.26 -5.15
N ALA A 70 13.80 12.40 -5.19
CA ALA A 70 14.49 13.69 -5.00
C ALA A 70 14.00 14.78 -5.96
N TRP A 71 13.91 14.47 -7.27
CA TRP A 71 13.44 15.42 -8.29
C TRP A 71 12.04 15.98 -8.01
N ALA A 72 11.16 15.20 -7.38
CA ALA A 72 9.80 15.62 -7.05
C ALA A 72 9.73 16.48 -5.78
N ARG A 73 10.79 16.45 -4.96
CA ARG A 73 10.93 17.32 -3.77
C ARG A 73 11.49 18.68 -4.15
N GLU A 74 12.36 18.72 -5.16
CA GLU A 74 12.99 19.96 -5.65
C GLU A 74 12.03 20.86 -6.43
N ALA A 75 10.90 20.31 -6.90
CA ALA A 75 9.88 21.02 -7.66
C ALA A 75 8.78 21.68 -6.79
N GLU A 76 8.88 21.55 -5.46
CA GLU A 76 7.93 22.07 -4.45
C GLU A 76 8.49 23.35 -3.81
#